data_AF-A0A7C7YZS7-F1
#
_entry.id   AF-A0A7C7YZS7-F1
#
_cell.length_a   1.000
_cell.length_b   1.000
_cell.length_c   1.000
_cell.angle_alpha   90.00
_cell.angle_beta   90.00
_cell.angle_gamma   90.00
#
_symmetry.space_group_name_H-M   'P 1'
#
loop_
_entity.id
_entity.type
_entity.pdbx_description
1 polymer ?
#
loop_
_entity_poly.entity_id
_entity_poly.type
_entity_poly.pdbx_seq_one_letter_code
_entity_poly.pdbx_strand_id
1 'polypeptide(L)'
;MKPLSPRSDLPTHEVINMPPHLGDQDLWAGDVSLREGVENQGGSWGVEKLAAFGRLAGASQTFEAADLANRHTPELKAYDRYGMRINQVEFHPAYHDLMAMAIENEVPSFAWRYPQPGAHVIHAALTYLFNQPEGGVLCPMAMTYAAVPSLRLTPSIGDDWVPRLLSNRYDARDVPVEQKAGATVGMFMTEKQGGSDVRTNTTRAVAVGQTAGEGAEYLLTGHKFFCSAPMSDAFLTLAYSEGGLSCFL
;
A
#
# COMPACT_ATOMS: atom_id res chain seq x y z
N MET A 1 -15.96 -1.89 19.64
CA MET A 1 -17.28 -2.50 19.95
C MET A 1 -18.14 -1.64 20.90
N LYS A 2 -19.43 -1.40 20.61
CA LYS A 2 -20.34 -0.68 21.54
C LYS A 2 -20.64 -1.55 22.77
N PRO A 3 -20.41 -1.08 24.01
CA PRO A 3 -20.76 -1.84 25.20
C PRO A 3 -22.27 -2.12 25.25
N LEU A 4 -22.68 -3.32 25.68
CA LEU A 4 -24.09 -3.73 25.73
C LEU A 4 -24.92 -2.89 26.72
N SER A 5 -24.31 -2.42 27.80
CA SER A 5 -25.01 -1.64 28.85
C SER A 5 -24.05 -0.64 29.51
N PRO A 6 -23.65 0.44 28.80
CA PRO A 6 -22.84 1.49 29.41
C PRO A 6 -23.64 2.17 30.53
N ARG A 7 -22.99 2.42 31.67
CA ARG A 7 -23.63 3.13 32.78
C ARG A 7 -23.57 4.63 32.52
N SER A 8 -24.73 5.28 32.41
CA SER A 8 -24.84 6.73 32.35
C SER A 8 -25.00 7.38 33.73
N ASP A 9 -25.55 6.65 34.71
CA ASP A 9 -25.65 7.09 36.10
C ASP A 9 -24.42 6.63 36.90
N LEU A 10 -23.59 7.59 37.31
CA LEU A 10 -22.36 7.39 38.07
C LEU A 10 -22.52 7.93 39.49
N PRO A 11 -21.72 7.46 40.48
CA PRO A 11 -21.88 7.86 41.89
C PRO A 11 -21.87 9.38 42.17
N THR A 12 -21.30 10.19 41.28
CA THR A 12 -21.14 11.64 41.45
C THR A 12 -21.96 12.48 40.48
N HIS A 13 -22.43 11.92 39.36
CA HIS A 13 -23.13 12.65 38.30
C HIS A 13 -23.77 11.71 37.28
N GLU A 14 -24.70 12.23 36.49
CA GLU A 14 -25.22 11.58 35.29
C GLU A 14 -24.46 12.07 34.04
N VAL A 15 -24.16 11.15 33.13
CA VAL A 15 -23.61 11.46 31.81
C VAL A 15 -24.74 11.89 30.88
N ILE A 16 -24.90 13.21 30.72
CA ILE A 16 -25.91 13.84 29.86
C ILE A 16 -25.28 14.58 28.68
N ASN A 17 -26.07 14.83 27.64
CA ASN A 17 -25.69 15.64 26.47
C ASN A 17 -24.44 15.11 25.71
N MET A 18 -24.24 13.79 25.66
CA MET A 18 -23.23 13.16 24.81
C MET A 18 -23.82 12.83 23.43
N PRO A 19 -23.06 13.05 22.34
CA PRO A 19 -23.50 12.63 21.01
C PRO A 19 -23.70 11.12 20.95
N PRO A 20 -24.60 10.62 20.08
CA PRO A 20 -24.77 9.19 19.89
C PRO A 20 -23.49 8.57 19.32
N HIS A 21 -23.26 7.30 19.64
CA HIS A 21 -22.20 6.51 19.02
C HIS A 21 -22.41 6.48 17.51
N LEU A 22 -21.41 6.94 16.75
CA LEU A 22 -21.49 7.10 15.30
C LEU A 22 -21.82 5.78 14.58
N GLY A 23 -21.23 4.67 15.02
CA GLY A 23 -21.49 3.34 14.46
C GLY A 23 -20.96 3.18 13.04
N ASP A 24 -21.38 2.10 12.38
CA ASP A 24 -21.00 1.85 10.99
C ASP A 24 -21.51 2.97 10.09
N GLN A 25 -20.63 3.42 9.19
CA GLN A 25 -20.89 4.44 8.20
C GLN A 25 -20.93 3.81 6.81
N ASP A 26 -21.72 4.39 5.91
CA ASP A 26 -21.57 4.16 4.47
C ASP A 26 -20.83 5.37 3.87
N LEU A 27 -19.50 5.25 3.78
CA LEU A 27 -18.63 6.35 3.32
C LEU A 27 -18.86 6.73 1.85
N TRP A 28 -19.55 5.87 1.09
CA TRP A 28 -19.96 6.16 -0.28
C TRP A 28 -21.33 6.84 -0.33
N ALA A 29 -22.34 6.26 0.32
CA ALA A 29 -23.70 6.78 0.27
C ALA A 29 -23.81 8.17 0.94
N GLY A 30 -23.02 8.40 1.99
CA GLY A 30 -22.98 9.67 2.73
C GLY A 30 -22.30 10.83 1.99
N ASP A 31 -21.52 10.58 0.93
CA ASP A 31 -20.73 11.59 0.23
C ASP A 31 -21.34 11.91 -1.15
N VAL A 32 -22.22 12.91 -1.22
CA VAL A 32 -22.84 13.36 -2.48
C VAL A 32 -21.80 13.83 -3.49
N SER A 33 -20.79 14.59 -3.03
CA SER A 33 -19.78 15.17 -3.92
C SER A 33 -18.88 14.10 -4.54
N LEU A 34 -18.51 13.07 -3.77
CA LEU A 34 -17.79 11.92 -4.31
C LEU A 34 -18.61 11.20 -5.39
N ARG A 35 -19.90 10.95 -5.14
CA ARG A 35 -20.78 10.23 -6.06
C ARG A 35 -20.97 10.99 -7.37
N GLU A 36 -21.31 12.27 -7.28
CA GLU A 36 -21.44 13.14 -8.46
C GLU A 36 -20.10 13.27 -9.20
N GLY A 37 -18.99 13.38 -8.47
CA GLY A 37 -17.65 13.43 -9.06
C GLY A 37 -17.31 12.18 -9.86
N VAL A 38 -17.59 10.99 -9.31
CA VAL A 38 -17.37 9.72 -10.02
C VAL A 38 -18.25 9.62 -11.27
N GLU A 39 -19.53 9.99 -11.18
CA GLU A 39 -20.44 9.97 -12.32
C GLU A 39 -20.00 10.94 -13.43
N ASN A 40 -19.72 12.19 -13.08
CA ASN A 40 -19.32 13.24 -14.01
C ASN A 40 -17.99 12.94 -14.71
N GLN A 41 -17.13 12.12 -14.10
CA GLN A 41 -15.83 11.73 -14.65
C GLN A 41 -15.84 10.32 -15.28
N GLY A 42 -17.02 9.77 -15.57
CA GLY A 42 -17.17 8.52 -16.34
C GLY A 42 -16.93 7.23 -15.54
N GLY A 43 -16.96 7.30 -14.21
CA GLY A 43 -16.75 6.17 -13.31
C GLY A 43 -18.05 5.43 -12.90
N SER A 44 -19.20 5.74 -13.50
CA SER A 44 -20.51 5.19 -13.09
C SER A 44 -20.61 3.67 -13.13
N TRP A 45 -19.82 3.01 -13.97
CA TRP A 45 -19.78 1.54 -14.03
C TRP A 45 -19.11 0.90 -12.80
N GLY A 46 -18.40 1.68 -11.97
CA GLY A 46 -17.79 1.23 -10.71
C GLY A 46 -18.66 1.42 -9.47
N VAL A 47 -19.88 1.94 -9.59
CA VAL A 47 -20.72 2.33 -8.44
C VAL A 47 -20.98 1.16 -7.48
N GLU A 48 -21.25 -0.03 -7.99
CA GLU A 48 -21.51 -1.21 -7.13
C GLU A 48 -20.29 -1.55 -6.26
N LYS A 49 -19.09 -1.55 -6.87
CA LYS A 49 -17.81 -1.76 -6.20
C LYS A 49 -17.58 -0.69 -5.12
N LEU A 50 -17.77 0.59 -5.48
CA LEU A 50 -17.55 1.72 -4.57
C LEU A 50 -18.53 1.72 -3.40
N ALA A 51 -19.81 1.40 -3.63
CA ALA A 51 -20.81 1.28 -2.58
C ALA A 51 -20.50 0.11 -1.63
N ALA A 52 -20.11 -1.04 -2.16
CA ALA A 52 -19.71 -2.19 -1.34
C ALA A 52 -18.49 -1.86 -0.48
N PHE A 53 -17.47 -1.25 -1.09
CA PHE A 53 -16.26 -0.88 -0.39
C PHE A 53 -16.47 0.27 0.62
N GLY A 54 -17.32 1.25 0.31
CA GLY A 54 -17.65 2.36 1.20
C GLY A 54 -18.27 1.91 2.53
N ARG A 55 -19.10 0.86 2.51
CA ARG A 55 -19.61 0.23 3.75
C ARG A 55 -18.53 -0.53 4.52
N LEU A 56 -17.64 -1.22 3.80
CA LEU A 56 -16.55 -1.98 4.44
C LEU A 56 -15.53 -1.04 5.10
N ALA A 57 -15.09 -0.01 4.38
CA ALA A 57 -14.18 1.01 4.89
C ALA A 57 -14.82 1.82 6.04
N GLY A 58 -16.13 2.06 5.98
CA GLY A 58 -16.88 2.78 7.01
C GLY A 58 -17.32 1.96 8.22
N ALA A 59 -17.03 0.66 8.27
CA ALA A 59 -17.42 -0.18 9.39
C ALA A 59 -16.63 0.17 10.66
N SER A 60 -17.26 0.10 11.82
CA SER A 60 -16.63 0.39 13.13
C SER A 60 -15.39 -0.47 13.37
N GLN A 61 -15.40 -1.71 12.88
CA GLN A 61 -14.26 -2.64 12.96
C GLN A 61 -13.04 -2.17 12.15
N THR A 62 -13.25 -1.46 11.04
CA THR A 62 -12.17 -0.93 10.20
C THR A 62 -11.50 0.24 10.89
N PHE A 63 -12.27 1.13 11.51
CA PHE A 63 -11.73 2.19 12.37
C PHE A 63 -11.00 1.63 13.61
N GLU A 64 -11.50 0.54 14.20
CA GLU A 64 -10.83 -0.14 15.31
C GLU A 64 -9.50 -0.77 14.87
N ALA A 65 -9.46 -1.42 13.70
CA ALA A 65 -8.23 -1.94 13.12
C ALA A 65 -7.22 -0.81 12.79
N ALA A 66 -7.70 0.32 12.27
CA ALA A 66 -6.88 1.49 12.00
C ALA A 66 -6.25 2.08 13.28
N ASP A 67 -7.03 2.22 14.35
CA ASP A 67 -6.53 2.65 15.67
C ASP A 67 -5.46 1.68 16.19
N LEU A 68 -5.69 0.37 16.12
CA LEU A 68 -4.73 -0.64 16.56
C LEU A 68 -3.43 -0.60 15.74
N ALA A 69 -3.53 -0.51 14.40
CA ALA A 69 -2.36 -0.47 13.52
C ALA A 69 -1.50 0.79 13.75
N ASN A 70 -2.12 1.92 14.10
CA ASN A 70 -1.40 3.17 14.37
C ASN A 70 -0.88 3.25 15.82
N ARG A 71 -1.62 2.69 16.79
CA ARG A 71 -1.20 2.64 18.20
C ARG A 71 -0.03 1.69 18.40
N HIS A 72 0.00 0.57 17.68
CA HIS A 72 1.03 -0.46 17.77
C HIS A 72 1.98 -0.34 16.57
N THR A 73 2.95 0.56 16.68
CA THR A 73 3.91 0.86 15.61
C THR A 73 4.76 -0.37 15.25
N PRO A 74 5.19 -0.51 13.98
CA PRO A 74 6.00 -1.65 13.54
C PRO A 74 7.37 -1.70 14.23
N GLU A 75 7.88 -2.91 14.45
CA GLU A 75 9.16 -3.13 15.11
C GLU A 75 10.19 -3.77 14.17
N LEU A 76 11.37 -3.15 14.04
CA LEU A 76 12.49 -3.73 13.31
C LEU A 76 13.10 -4.89 14.11
N LYS A 77 13.05 -6.10 13.54
CA LYS A 77 13.81 -7.27 13.98
C LYS A 77 15.01 -7.45 13.05
N ALA A 78 16.11 -6.78 13.37
CA ALA A 78 17.33 -6.89 12.55
C ALA A 78 18.01 -8.26 12.68
N TYR A 79 17.94 -8.87 13.87
CA TYR A 79 18.55 -10.16 14.20
C TYR A 79 17.56 -11.06 14.93
N ASP A 80 17.72 -12.38 14.77
CA ASP A 80 17.01 -13.39 15.55
C ASP A 80 17.65 -13.62 16.93
N ARG A 81 17.04 -14.51 17.73
CA ARG A 81 17.53 -14.87 19.07
C ARG A 81 18.89 -15.58 19.10
N TYR A 82 19.39 -16.04 17.95
CA TYR A 82 20.67 -16.73 17.82
C TYR A 82 21.77 -15.82 17.25
N GLY A 83 21.45 -14.55 16.97
CA GLY A 83 22.38 -13.57 16.42
C GLY A 83 22.49 -13.58 14.89
N MET A 84 21.63 -14.32 14.19
CA MET A 84 21.59 -14.30 12.73
C MET A 84 20.80 -13.08 12.23
N ARG A 85 21.30 -12.42 11.19
CA ARG A 85 20.63 -11.25 10.59
C ARG A 85 19.41 -11.70 9.79
N ILE A 86 18.24 -11.11 10.07
CA ILE A 86 16.97 -11.45 9.40
C ILE A 86 16.30 -10.24 8.73
N ASN A 87 16.60 -9.01 9.15
CA ASN A 87 16.05 -7.77 8.56
C ASN A 87 14.51 -7.73 8.43
N GLN A 88 13.77 -8.32 9.36
CA GLN A 88 12.30 -8.34 9.31
C GLN A 88 11.72 -7.10 10.01
N VAL A 89 10.51 -6.70 9.61
CA VAL A 89 9.70 -5.74 10.36
C VAL A 89 8.41 -6.44 10.78
N GLU A 90 8.18 -6.49 12.09
CA GLU A 90 6.99 -7.06 12.69
C GLU A 90 5.90 -5.98 12.76
N PHE A 91 4.70 -6.32 12.31
CA PHE A 91 3.53 -5.45 12.35
C PHE A 91 2.46 -6.04 13.26
N HIS A 92 1.63 -5.19 13.87
CA HIS A 92 0.44 -5.64 14.58
C HIS A 92 -0.54 -6.33 13.60
N PRO A 93 -1.25 -7.41 13.98
CA PRO A 93 -2.19 -8.12 13.09
C PRO A 93 -3.18 -7.23 12.35
N ALA A 94 -3.67 -6.17 13.00
CA ALA A 94 -4.56 -5.19 12.38
C ALA A 94 -3.99 -4.54 11.10
N TYR A 95 -2.67 -4.34 11.00
CA TYR A 95 -2.02 -3.88 9.77
C TYR A 95 -2.23 -4.88 8.62
N HIS A 96 -2.08 -6.18 8.91
CA HIS A 96 -2.27 -7.25 7.93
C HIS A 96 -3.74 -7.37 7.50
N ASP A 97 -4.69 -7.18 8.42
CA ASP A 97 -6.11 -7.16 8.11
C ASP A 97 -6.46 -6.00 7.16
N LEU A 98 -5.88 -4.81 7.39
CA LEU A 98 -6.06 -3.63 6.53
C LEU A 98 -5.39 -3.80 5.16
N MET A 99 -4.18 -4.39 5.11
CA MET A 99 -3.51 -4.74 3.86
C MET A 99 -4.33 -5.73 3.03
N ALA A 100 -4.88 -6.77 3.67
CA ALA A 100 -5.78 -7.72 3.04
C ALA A 100 -7.02 -7.02 2.48
N MET A 101 -7.69 -6.20 3.30
CA MET A 101 -8.87 -5.45 2.88
C MET A 101 -8.60 -4.58 1.65
N ALA A 102 -7.49 -3.84 1.62
CA ALA A 102 -7.13 -3.00 0.49
C ALA A 102 -6.85 -3.81 -0.79
N ILE A 103 -6.06 -4.87 -0.69
CA ILE A 103 -5.66 -5.69 -1.83
C ILE A 103 -6.83 -6.52 -2.38
N GLU A 104 -7.64 -7.13 -1.52
CA GLU A 104 -8.82 -7.92 -1.91
C GLU A 104 -9.88 -7.07 -2.59
N ASN A 105 -9.99 -5.80 -2.21
CA ASN A 105 -10.85 -4.82 -2.85
C ASN A 105 -10.18 -4.10 -4.04
N GLU A 106 -9.01 -4.55 -4.46
CA GLU A 106 -8.27 -4.08 -5.64
C GLU A 106 -7.86 -2.60 -5.55
N VAL A 107 -7.74 -2.03 -4.35
CA VAL A 107 -7.27 -0.65 -4.15
C VAL A 107 -5.98 -0.37 -4.92
N PRO A 108 -4.94 -1.23 -4.94
CA PRO A 108 -3.70 -0.93 -5.67
C PRO A 108 -3.71 -1.37 -7.13
N SER A 109 -4.80 -1.96 -7.64
CA SER A 109 -4.78 -2.67 -8.93
C SER A 109 -6.00 -2.41 -9.83
N PHE A 110 -7.07 -1.81 -9.32
CA PHE A 110 -8.36 -1.70 -10.01
C PHE A 110 -8.23 -1.13 -11.43
N ALA A 111 -7.60 0.04 -11.58
CA ALA A 111 -7.51 0.71 -12.89
C ALA A 111 -6.72 -0.11 -13.91
N TRP A 112 -5.77 -0.92 -13.46
CA TRP A 112 -4.93 -1.75 -14.30
C TRP A 112 -5.60 -3.08 -14.67
N ARG A 113 -6.50 -3.60 -13.82
CA ARG A 113 -7.30 -4.80 -14.09
C ARG A 113 -8.45 -4.54 -15.05
N TYR A 114 -9.02 -3.33 -15.01
CA TYR A 114 -10.16 -2.94 -15.83
C TYR A 114 -9.83 -1.69 -16.68
N PRO A 115 -8.91 -1.79 -17.66
CA PRO A 115 -8.38 -0.64 -18.39
C PRO A 115 -9.39 -0.06 -19.40
N GLN A 116 -10.39 0.65 -18.88
CA GLN A 116 -11.41 1.36 -19.64
C GLN A 116 -11.60 2.80 -19.14
N PRO A 117 -12.25 3.70 -19.91
CA PRO A 117 -12.51 5.07 -19.45
C PRO A 117 -13.14 5.11 -18.05
N GLY A 118 -12.66 6.02 -17.20
CA GLY A 118 -13.11 6.13 -15.80
C GLY A 118 -12.44 5.17 -14.80
N ALA A 119 -11.62 4.22 -15.24
CA ALA A 119 -11.00 3.25 -14.32
C ALA A 119 -10.07 3.90 -13.27
N HIS A 120 -9.31 4.93 -13.67
CA HIS A 120 -8.49 5.72 -12.76
C HIS A 120 -9.33 6.57 -11.78
N VAL A 121 -10.52 6.99 -12.18
CA VAL A 121 -11.48 7.72 -11.32
C VAL A 121 -12.00 6.79 -10.22
N ILE A 122 -12.37 5.56 -10.58
CA ILE A 122 -12.83 4.57 -9.61
C ILE A 122 -11.68 4.16 -8.66
N HIS A 123 -10.47 3.97 -9.18
CA HIS A 123 -9.28 3.76 -8.35
C HIS A 123 -9.05 4.91 -7.34
N ALA A 124 -9.17 6.17 -7.80
CA ALA A 124 -9.04 7.33 -6.93
C ALA A 124 -10.15 7.34 -5.86
N ALA A 125 -11.39 6.99 -6.20
CA ALA A 125 -12.50 6.90 -5.26
C ALA A 125 -12.30 5.76 -4.24
N LEU A 126 -11.81 4.59 -4.64
CA LEU A 126 -11.42 3.51 -3.72
C LEU A 126 -10.34 3.99 -2.74
N THR A 127 -9.29 4.63 -3.25
CA THR A 127 -8.22 5.19 -2.41
C THR A 127 -8.76 6.23 -1.42
N TYR A 128 -9.62 7.15 -1.89
CA TYR A 128 -10.25 8.18 -1.06
C TYR A 128 -11.10 7.58 0.06
N LEU A 129 -11.94 6.58 -0.26
CA LEU A 129 -12.79 5.90 0.73
C LEU A 129 -11.95 5.23 1.83
N PHE A 130 -10.84 4.60 1.45
CA PHE A 130 -9.99 3.90 2.42
C PHE A 130 -9.11 4.84 3.24
N ASN A 131 -8.72 5.99 2.69
CA ASN A 131 -7.91 6.98 3.40
C ASN A 131 -8.66 7.67 4.55
N GLN A 132 -9.99 7.52 4.63
CA GLN A 132 -10.80 8.07 5.71
C GLN A 132 -10.57 7.33 7.05
N PRO A 133 -10.64 5.98 7.12
CA PRO A 133 -10.25 5.25 8.32
C PRO A 133 -8.73 5.13 8.50
N GLU A 134 -7.95 4.91 7.43
CA GLU A 134 -6.52 4.57 7.56
C GLU A 134 -5.68 4.99 6.34
N GLY A 135 -4.60 5.75 6.57
CA GLY A 135 -3.72 6.24 5.50
C GLY A 135 -2.33 5.58 5.42
N GLY A 136 -1.89 4.87 6.46
CA GLY A 136 -0.57 4.25 6.52
C GLY A 136 -0.40 3.10 5.55
N VAL A 137 -1.39 2.20 5.45
CA VAL A 137 -1.36 1.06 4.51
C VAL A 137 -1.58 1.50 3.06
N LEU A 138 -2.02 2.73 2.80
CA LEU A 138 -2.06 3.28 1.44
C LEU A 138 -0.67 3.57 0.86
N CYS A 139 0.38 3.67 1.68
CA CYS A 139 1.75 3.83 1.18
C CYS A 139 2.19 2.67 0.27
N PRO A 140 2.17 1.39 0.71
CA PRO A 140 2.45 0.25 -0.17
C PRO A 140 1.43 0.11 -1.31
N MET A 141 0.17 0.53 -1.13
CA MET A 141 -0.83 0.47 -2.21
C MET A 141 -0.47 1.43 -3.35
N ALA A 142 -0.13 2.67 -3.01
CA ALA A 142 0.24 3.70 -3.97
C ALA A 142 1.54 3.33 -4.72
N MET A 143 2.55 2.81 -4.01
CA MET A 143 3.79 2.37 -4.64
C MET A 143 3.56 1.19 -5.58
N THR A 144 2.78 0.19 -5.15
CA THR A 144 2.44 -0.99 -5.98
C THR A 144 1.66 -0.58 -7.23
N TYR A 145 0.66 0.30 -7.08
CA TYR A 145 -0.13 0.84 -8.18
C TYR A 145 0.75 1.61 -9.18
N ALA A 146 1.64 2.47 -8.68
CA ALA A 146 2.48 3.33 -9.51
C ALA A 146 3.67 2.60 -10.15
N ALA A 147 4.03 1.40 -9.68
CA ALA A 147 5.10 0.60 -10.27
C ALA A 147 4.72 0.02 -11.65
N VAL A 148 3.42 -0.23 -11.90
CA VAL A 148 2.94 -0.93 -13.10
C VAL A 148 3.41 -0.29 -14.42
N PRO A 149 3.29 1.05 -14.63
CA PRO A 149 3.79 1.68 -15.85
C PRO A 149 5.29 1.51 -16.06
N SER A 150 6.10 1.64 -15.01
CA SER A 150 7.56 1.47 -15.08
C SER A 150 7.94 0.03 -15.45
N LEU A 151 7.29 -0.96 -14.84
CA LEU A 151 7.52 -2.38 -15.14
C LEU A 151 7.19 -2.73 -16.59
N ARG A 152 6.15 -2.11 -17.18
CA ARG A 152 5.76 -2.32 -18.58
C ARG A 152 6.78 -1.80 -19.60
N LEU A 153 7.73 -0.94 -19.20
CA LEU A 153 8.80 -0.47 -20.09
C LEU A 153 9.84 -1.55 -20.38
N THR A 154 9.93 -2.60 -19.56
CA THR A 154 10.89 -3.70 -19.73
C THR A 154 10.13 -5.03 -19.68
N PRO A 155 9.59 -5.52 -20.82
CA PRO A 155 8.73 -6.70 -20.86
C PRO A 155 9.32 -7.96 -20.21
N SER A 156 10.63 -8.18 -20.34
CA SER A 156 11.31 -9.32 -19.71
C SER A 156 11.19 -9.39 -18.18
N ILE A 157 10.93 -8.24 -17.52
CA ILE A 157 10.65 -8.15 -16.09
C ILE A 157 9.15 -7.97 -15.85
N GLY A 158 8.51 -7.09 -16.63
CA GLY A 158 7.11 -6.73 -16.47
C GLY A 158 6.14 -7.89 -16.65
N ASP A 159 6.41 -8.81 -17.59
CA ASP A 159 5.56 -9.96 -17.87
C ASP A 159 5.49 -10.94 -16.68
N ASP A 160 6.52 -10.98 -15.84
CA ASP A 160 6.53 -11.76 -14.60
C ASP A 160 5.91 -10.95 -13.43
N TRP A 161 6.31 -9.70 -13.24
CA TRP A 161 5.92 -8.94 -12.05
C TRP A 161 4.50 -8.38 -12.09
N VAL A 162 4.04 -7.85 -13.22
CA VAL A 162 2.73 -7.17 -13.31
C VAL A 162 1.58 -8.10 -12.91
N PRO A 163 1.48 -9.37 -13.36
CA PRO A 163 0.43 -10.27 -12.91
C PRO A 163 0.33 -10.43 -11.39
N ARG A 164 1.47 -10.42 -10.67
CA ARG A 164 1.51 -10.54 -9.21
C ARG A 164 1.00 -9.26 -8.52
N LEU A 165 1.28 -8.09 -9.09
CA LEU A 165 0.80 -6.80 -8.56
C LEU A 165 -0.71 -6.60 -8.81
N LEU A 166 -1.25 -7.28 -9.83
CA LEU A 166 -2.69 -7.27 -10.13
C LEU A 166 -3.47 -8.32 -9.34
N SER A 167 -2.80 -9.20 -8.59
CA SER A 167 -3.45 -10.14 -7.69
C SER A 167 -4.25 -9.40 -6.62
N ASN A 168 -5.41 -9.92 -6.28
CA ASN A 168 -6.23 -9.45 -5.15
C ASN A 168 -6.04 -10.31 -3.90
N ARG A 169 -4.92 -11.04 -3.79
CA ARG A 169 -4.60 -11.87 -2.62
C ARG A 169 -3.42 -11.28 -1.88
N TYR A 170 -3.66 -10.81 -0.65
CA TYR A 170 -2.59 -10.41 0.24
C TYR A 170 -1.82 -11.63 0.75
N ASP A 171 -0.49 -11.53 0.77
CA ASP A 171 0.40 -12.59 1.21
C ASP A 171 1.52 -12.01 2.08
N ALA A 172 1.40 -12.18 3.39
CA ALA A 172 2.36 -11.65 4.37
C ALA A 172 3.58 -12.56 4.61
N ARG A 173 3.64 -13.72 3.95
CA ARG A 173 4.71 -14.71 4.22
C ARG A 173 6.07 -14.18 3.74
N ASP A 174 7.09 -14.45 4.55
CA ASP A 174 8.50 -14.23 4.23
C ASP A 174 9.04 -15.43 3.44
N VAL A 175 8.69 -15.46 2.15
CA VAL A 175 9.08 -16.51 1.20
C VAL A 175 9.42 -15.86 -0.16
N PRO A 176 10.19 -16.53 -1.03
CA PRO A 176 10.44 -16.03 -2.38
C PRO A 176 9.14 -15.70 -3.13
N VAL A 177 9.16 -14.63 -3.93
CA VAL A 177 7.98 -14.05 -4.58
C VAL A 177 7.26 -15.03 -5.51
N GLU A 178 7.96 -16.02 -6.05
CA GLU A 178 7.41 -17.10 -6.89
C GLU A 178 6.49 -18.05 -6.11
N GLN A 179 6.59 -18.04 -4.77
CA GLN A 179 5.76 -18.84 -3.87
C GLN A 179 4.58 -18.06 -3.30
N LYS A 180 4.46 -16.76 -3.65
CA LYS A 180 3.43 -15.87 -3.13
C LYS A 180 2.21 -15.79 -4.04
N ALA A 181 1.03 -15.60 -3.45
CA ALA A 181 -0.22 -15.47 -4.19
C ALA A 181 -0.42 -14.08 -4.81
N GLY A 182 0.34 -13.10 -4.36
CA GLY A 182 0.36 -11.70 -4.80
C GLY A 182 1.61 -11.03 -4.26
N ALA A 183 1.95 -9.86 -4.81
CA ALA A 183 3.15 -9.12 -4.41
C ALA A 183 2.87 -7.62 -4.31
N THR A 184 3.69 -6.94 -3.52
CA THR A 184 3.72 -5.47 -3.41
C THR A 184 5.10 -4.97 -3.80
N VAL A 185 5.15 -3.76 -4.36
CA VAL A 185 6.41 -3.12 -4.75
C VAL A 185 6.55 -1.80 -4.01
N GLY A 186 7.70 -1.62 -3.36
CA GLY A 186 8.10 -0.35 -2.77
C GLY A 186 8.94 0.49 -3.72
N MET A 187 9.36 1.66 -3.26
CA MET A 187 10.25 2.53 -4.05
C MET A 187 11.32 3.14 -3.14
N PHE A 188 12.59 2.90 -3.47
CA PHE A 188 13.73 3.43 -2.72
C PHE A 188 14.56 4.37 -3.60
N MET A 189 14.22 5.66 -3.53
CA MET A 189 14.86 6.70 -4.35
C MET A 189 15.85 7.51 -3.52
N THR A 190 15.37 8.05 -2.39
CA THR A 190 16.04 9.07 -1.58
C THR A 190 17.29 8.56 -0.90
N GLU A 191 18.35 9.36 -0.96
CA GLU A 191 19.58 9.16 -0.20
C GLU A 191 19.80 10.33 0.77
N LYS A 192 20.74 10.16 1.72
CA LYS A 192 21.01 11.13 2.79
C LYS A 192 21.29 12.55 2.28
N GLN A 193 21.93 12.66 1.11
CA GLN A 193 22.31 13.92 0.49
C GLN A 193 21.18 14.60 -0.29
N GLY A 194 20.07 13.92 -0.57
CA GLY A 194 18.96 14.52 -1.32
C GLY A 194 17.84 13.53 -1.66
N GLY A 195 16.60 13.99 -1.45
CA GLY A 195 15.39 13.31 -1.95
C GLY A 195 14.82 13.97 -3.20
N SER A 196 14.85 15.30 -3.27
CA SER A 196 14.38 16.06 -4.44
C SER A 196 15.34 15.95 -5.63
N ASP A 197 16.65 16.09 -5.40
CA ASP A 197 17.66 15.93 -6.43
C ASP A 197 18.26 14.51 -6.44
N VAL A 198 17.52 13.57 -7.01
CA VAL A 198 17.95 12.17 -7.14
C VAL A 198 19.19 11.97 -8.01
N ARG A 199 19.64 13.00 -8.76
CA ARG A 199 20.90 12.95 -9.52
C ARG A 199 22.12 13.06 -8.61
N THR A 200 21.92 13.44 -7.35
CA THR A 200 22.99 13.39 -6.35
C THR A 200 23.19 11.99 -5.75
N ASN A 201 22.39 11.00 -6.15
CA ASN A 201 22.51 9.62 -5.66
C ASN A 201 23.92 9.05 -5.87
N THR A 202 24.34 8.24 -4.91
CA THR A 202 25.69 7.63 -4.86
C THR A 202 25.65 6.11 -4.89
N THR A 203 24.46 5.49 -4.77
CA THR A 203 24.29 4.05 -4.98
C THR A 203 24.77 3.67 -6.37
N ARG A 204 25.65 2.66 -6.45
CA ARG A 204 26.23 2.18 -7.70
C ARG A 204 25.63 0.83 -8.09
N ALA A 205 25.50 0.60 -9.39
CA ALA A 205 25.07 -0.65 -9.99
C ALA A 205 26.18 -1.18 -10.91
N VAL A 206 26.61 -2.43 -10.69
CA VAL A 206 27.62 -3.12 -11.51
C VAL A 206 26.99 -4.38 -12.10
N ALA A 207 27.12 -4.56 -13.42
CA ALA A 207 26.55 -5.74 -14.09
C ALA A 207 27.15 -7.03 -13.50
N VAL A 208 26.29 -8.02 -13.22
CA VAL A 208 26.71 -9.31 -12.67
C VAL A 208 27.30 -10.23 -13.74
N GLY A 209 26.78 -10.12 -14.98
CA GLY A 209 27.17 -10.95 -16.12
C GLY A 209 28.01 -10.22 -17.16
N GLN A 210 28.16 -10.86 -18.33
CA GLN A 210 28.84 -10.27 -19.49
C GLN A 210 27.96 -9.28 -20.27
N THR A 211 26.65 -9.28 -20.00
CA THR A 211 25.67 -8.41 -20.63
C THR A 211 25.31 -7.26 -19.71
N ALA A 212 25.13 -6.08 -20.29
CA ALA A 212 24.66 -4.87 -19.64
C ALA A 212 23.51 -4.29 -20.46
N GLY A 213 22.66 -3.48 -19.82
CA GLY A 213 21.51 -2.84 -20.43
C GLY A 213 20.19 -3.27 -19.79
N GLU A 214 19.09 -2.91 -20.45
CA GLU A 214 17.73 -3.19 -19.97
C GLU A 214 17.51 -4.69 -19.79
N GLY A 215 16.94 -5.08 -18.65
CA GLY A 215 16.66 -6.47 -18.31
C GLY A 215 17.87 -7.30 -17.85
N ALA A 216 19.09 -6.73 -17.82
CA ALA A 216 20.25 -7.40 -17.24
C ALA A 216 20.28 -7.25 -15.70
N GLU A 217 20.92 -8.19 -15.01
CA GLU A 217 21.07 -8.17 -13.56
C GLU A 217 22.28 -7.34 -13.12
N TYR A 218 22.09 -6.57 -12.03
CA TYR A 218 23.10 -5.70 -11.47
C TYR A 218 23.24 -5.91 -9.96
N LEU A 219 24.48 -5.87 -9.47
CA LEU A 219 24.79 -5.77 -8.06
C LEU A 219 24.74 -4.29 -7.65
N LEU A 220 23.85 -3.96 -6.72
CA LEU A 220 23.72 -2.61 -6.17
C LEU A 220 24.50 -2.49 -4.86
N THR A 221 25.26 -1.41 -4.70
CA THR A 221 25.97 -1.08 -3.45
C THR A 221 25.78 0.40 -3.13
N GLY A 222 25.23 0.69 -1.94
CA GLY A 222 24.92 2.04 -1.50
C GLY A 222 24.02 2.06 -0.27
N HIS A 223 23.23 3.12 -0.12
CA HIS A 223 22.22 3.26 0.92
C HIS A 223 20.99 3.98 0.38
N LYS A 224 19.86 3.77 1.05
CA LYS A 224 18.63 4.54 0.86
C LYS A 224 18.17 5.04 2.22
N PHE A 225 17.71 6.29 2.27
CA PHE A 225 17.52 7.01 3.52
C PHE A 225 16.09 6.91 4.05
N PHE A 226 15.09 6.98 3.15
CA PHE A 226 13.70 6.70 3.46
C PHE A 226 13.25 5.46 2.70
N CYS A 227 12.92 4.41 3.44
CA CYS A 227 12.57 3.09 2.92
C CYS A 227 11.22 2.64 3.49
N SER A 228 10.14 3.21 2.98
CA SER A 228 8.78 2.85 3.38
C SER A 228 8.41 1.43 2.93
N ALA A 229 7.50 0.78 3.66
CA ALA A 229 7.05 -0.60 3.40
C ALA A 229 8.22 -1.57 3.13
N PRO A 230 9.20 -1.71 4.04
CA PRO A 230 10.39 -2.50 3.81
C PRO A 230 10.13 -4.00 3.64
N MET A 231 8.90 -4.47 3.91
CA MET A 231 8.46 -5.85 3.67
C MET A 231 7.77 -6.04 2.30
N SER A 232 7.83 -5.05 1.41
CA SER A 232 7.48 -5.25 0.01
C SER A 232 8.42 -6.25 -0.67
N ASP A 233 7.93 -6.90 -1.72
CA ASP A 233 8.58 -8.05 -2.34
C ASP A 233 9.70 -7.65 -3.32
N ALA A 234 9.65 -6.41 -3.83
CA ALA A 234 10.72 -5.77 -4.58
C ALA A 234 10.63 -4.24 -4.45
N PHE A 235 11.67 -3.55 -4.94
CA PHE A 235 11.78 -2.10 -4.80
C PHE A 235 12.29 -1.45 -6.06
N LEU A 236 11.49 -0.57 -6.66
CA LEU A 236 12.02 0.33 -7.69
C LEU A 236 13.08 1.24 -7.08
N THR A 237 14.33 1.05 -7.50
CA THR A 237 15.51 1.64 -6.86
C THR A 237 16.34 2.40 -7.89
N LEU A 238 16.73 3.63 -7.56
CA LEU A 238 17.61 4.42 -8.41
C LEU A 238 19.08 4.21 -8.04
N ALA A 239 19.92 3.89 -9.03
CA ALA A 239 21.37 3.75 -8.86
C ALA A 239 22.13 4.15 -10.14
N TYR A 240 23.41 4.48 -10.00
CA TYR A 240 24.28 4.82 -11.12
C TYR A 240 24.92 3.57 -11.72
N SER A 241 24.64 3.32 -13.01
CA SER A 241 25.39 2.39 -13.86
C SER A 241 26.39 3.16 -14.74
N GLU A 242 27.15 2.45 -15.59
CA GLU A 242 28.02 3.10 -16.58
C GLU A 242 27.24 4.02 -17.55
N GLY A 243 25.97 3.71 -17.82
CA GLY A 243 25.08 4.52 -18.65
C GLY A 243 24.48 5.75 -17.95
N GLY A 244 24.80 5.97 -16.67
CA GLY A 244 24.24 7.05 -15.86
C GLY A 244 23.22 6.56 -14.83
N LEU A 245 22.37 7.47 -14.36
CA LEU A 245 21.32 7.14 -13.39
C LEU A 245 20.26 6.26 -14.05
N SER A 246 20.01 5.09 -13.47
CA SER A 246 19.09 4.08 -13.98
C SER A 246 18.13 3.62 -12.88
N CYS A 247 17.01 3.02 -13.29
CA CYS A 247 16.03 2.41 -12.40
C CYS A 247 16.19 0.89 -12.43
N PHE A 248 16.16 0.26 -11.27
CA PHE A 248 16.26 -1.18 -11.05
C PHE A 248 15.03 -1.65 -10.29
N LEU A 249 14.61 -2.90 -10.53
CA LEU A 249 13.65 -3.59 -9.68
C LEU A 249 14.39 -4.53 -8.72
#